data_AF-A0A1Q4VXR3-F1
#
_entry.id   AF-A0A1Q4VXR3-F1
#
_cell.length_a   1.000
_cell.length_b   1.000
_cell.length_c   1.000
_cell.angle_alpha   90.00
_cell.angle_beta   90.00
_cell.angle_gamma   90.00
#
_symmetry.space_group_name_H-M   'P 1'
#
loop_
_entity.id
_entity.type
_entity.pdbx_description
1 polymer ?
#
loop_
_entity_poly.entity_id
_entity_poly.type
_entity_poly.pdbx_seq_one_letter_code
_entity_poly.pdbx_strand_id
1 'polypeptide(L)'
;MKKIVPLAIAVSALALVAGGFLLFAVIDAMKPGTAERGDVIGSWTGSGGARLTLREDGTATGVKVPARFAPDGTPTDTLGGSGTWSMKKKMSSAADQEIEVVLHTSPGIRAGVDFSVNGEGAEDGLYLPVSAETAQQFRFKKIS
;
A
#
# COMPACT_ATOMS: atom_id res chain seq x y z
N MET A 1 -55.45 7.77 26.46
CA MET A 1 -54.09 8.06 26.97
C MET A 1 -53.07 7.32 26.11
N LYS A 2 -51.86 7.88 25.99
CA LYS A 2 -50.91 7.78 24.87
C LYS A 2 -50.38 6.37 24.52
N LYS A 3 -50.24 6.14 23.22
CA LYS A 3 -49.54 5.00 22.58
C LYS A 3 -48.04 5.08 22.94
N ILE A 4 -47.49 4.08 23.63
CA ILE A 4 -46.05 3.98 23.92
C ILE A 4 -45.57 2.61 23.46
N VAL A 5 -45.23 2.50 22.18
CA VAL A 5 -44.44 1.42 21.56
C VAL A 5 -43.79 2.09 20.34
N PRO A 6 -42.51 1.89 19.94
CA PRO A 6 -41.34 1.21 20.53
C PRO A 6 -40.04 2.04 20.34
N LEU A 7 -39.57 2.82 21.32
CA LEU A 7 -38.31 3.59 21.11
C LEU A 7 -37.04 2.76 21.39
N ALA A 8 -37.16 1.65 22.12
CA ALA A 8 -36.01 0.83 22.53
C ALA A 8 -35.45 -0.08 21.41
N ILE A 9 -36.28 -0.51 20.46
CA ILE A 9 -35.86 -1.46 19.39
C ILE A 9 -35.04 -0.74 18.30
N ALA A 10 -35.34 0.54 18.04
CA ALA A 10 -34.65 1.33 17.02
C ALA A 10 -33.19 1.65 17.38
N VAL A 11 -32.88 1.84 18.67
CA VAL A 11 -31.52 2.16 19.13
C VAL A 11 -30.62 0.92 19.09
N SER A 12 -31.14 -0.25 19.46
CA SER A 12 -30.40 -1.52 19.41
C SER A 12 -30.05 -1.94 17.98
N ALA A 13 -30.95 -1.70 17.02
CA ALA A 13 -30.67 -1.95 15.61
C ALA A 13 -29.60 -1.01 15.05
N LEU A 14 -29.61 0.28 15.40
CA LEU A 14 -28.57 1.22 14.98
C LEU A 14 -27.20 0.89 15.60
N ALA A 15 -27.15 0.46 16.87
CA ALA A 15 -25.91 0.07 17.53
C ALA A 15 -25.29 -1.20 16.92
N LEU A 16 -26.12 -2.17 16.47
CA LEU A 16 -25.65 -3.35 15.75
C LEU A 16 -25.20 -3.03 14.32
N VAL A 17 -25.86 -2.10 13.63
CA VAL A 17 -25.46 -1.68 12.28
C VAL A 17 -24.17 -0.85 12.33
N ALA A 18 -24.06 0.11 13.26
CA ALA A 18 -22.84 0.89 13.45
C ALA A 18 -21.68 0.03 13.99
N GLY A 19 -21.95 -0.85 14.96
CA GLY A 19 -20.96 -1.79 15.49
C GLY A 19 -20.52 -2.83 14.47
N GLY A 20 -21.44 -3.34 13.66
CA GLY A 20 -21.16 -4.28 12.56
C GLY A 20 -20.36 -3.62 11.43
N PHE A 21 -20.68 -2.37 11.06
CA PHE A 21 -19.92 -1.61 10.08
C PHE A 21 -18.50 -1.28 10.55
N LEU A 22 -18.33 -0.88 11.83
CA LEU A 22 -17.01 -0.63 12.41
C LEU A 22 -16.18 -1.91 12.53
N LEU A 23 -16.78 -3.03 12.96
CA LEU A 23 -16.10 -4.32 13.03
C LEU A 23 -15.70 -4.81 11.63
N PHE A 24 -16.58 -4.66 10.65
CA PHE A 24 -16.29 -4.96 9.25
C PHE A 24 -15.15 -4.11 8.71
N ALA A 25 -15.17 -2.78 8.94
CA ALA A 25 -14.09 -1.89 8.53
C ALA A 25 -12.74 -2.24 9.16
N VAL A 26 -12.73 -2.71 10.41
CA VAL A 26 -11.51 -3.18 11.08
C VAL A 26 -11.01 -4.51 10.49
N ILE A 27 -11.91 -5.44 10.17
CA ILE A 27 -11.54 -6.71 9.54
C ILE A 27 -11.03 -6.50 8.11
N ASP A 28 -11.65 -5.58 7.37
CA ASP A 28 -11.24 -5.25 6.00
C ASP A 28 -9.87 -4.57 5.98
N ALA A 29 -9.60 -3.69 6.96
CA ALA A 29 -8.28 -3.10 7.16
C ALA A 29 -7.20 -4.10 7.61
N MET A 30 -7.59 -5.31 8.02
CA MET A 30 -6.66 -6.41 8.37
C MET A 30 -6.47 -7.41 7.23
N LYS A 31 -7.16 -7.27 6.10
CA LYS A 31 -6.94 -8.15 4.95
C LYS A 31 -5.56 -7.84 4.35
N PRO A 32 -4.72 -8.85 4.13
CA PRO A 32 -3.42 -8.63 3.51
C PRO A 32 -3.62 -8.20 2.06
N GLY A 33 -2.79 -7.27 1.60
CA GLY A 33 -2.76 -6.90 0.20
C GLY A 33 -2.44 -8.11 -0.68
N THR A 34 -3.21 -8.26 -1.74
CA THR A 34 -3.03 -9.33 -2.74
C THR A 34 -3.03 -8.72 -4.11
N ALA A 35 -2.15 -9.21 -4.99
CA ALA A 35 -2.12 -8.78 -6.38
C ALA A 35 -1.52 -9.89 -7.23
N GLU A 36 -2.02 -10.00 -8.46
CA GLU A 36 -1.35 -10.70 -9.53
C GLU A 36 -0.35 -9.79 -10.23
N ARG A 37 0.50 -10.38 -11.08
CA ARG A 37 1.54 -9.64 -11.79
C ARG A 37 0.97 -8.47 -12.61
N GLY A 38 -0.19 -8.66 -13.24
CA GLY A 38 -0.85 -7.64 -14.09
C GLY A 38 -1.35 -6.43 -13.29
N ASP A 39 -1.75 -6.64 -12.05
CA ASP A 39 -2.36 -5.60 -11.21
C ASP A 39 -1.37 -4.49 -10.83
N VAL A 40 -0.10 -4.86 -10.66
CA VAL A 40 0.96 -3.92 -10.28
C VAL A 40 1.57 -3.17 -11.47
N ILE A 41 1.24 -3.57 -12.71
CA ILE A 41 1.73 -2.92 -13.93
C ILE A 41 1.13 -1.53 -14.06
N GLY A 42 1.96 -0.58 -14.48
CA GLY A 42 1.57 0.79 -14.75
C GLY A 42 2.47 1.81 -14.05
N SER A 43 2.01 3.05 -14.03
CA SER A 43 2.69 4.16 -13.36
C SER A 43 2.02 4.48 -12.03
N TRP A 44 2.85 4.84 -11.07
CA TRP A 44 2.49 5.08 -9.69
C TRP A 44 3.12 6.39 -9.20
N THR A 45 2.40 7.15 -8.38
CA THR A 45 2.85 8.44 -7.83
C THR A 45 2.78 8.45 -6.31
N GLY A 46 3.86 8.88 -5.68
CA GLY A 46 3.91 9.22 -4.26
C GLY A 46 4.01 10.72 -4.04
N SER A 47 4.04 11.14 -2.77
CA SER A 47 4.26 12.53 -2.39
C SER A 47 5.69 12.99 -2.78
N GLY A 48 5.96 14.31 -2.70
CA GLY A 48 7.28 14.85 -3.05
C GLY A 48 7.69 14.71 -4.53
N GLY A 49 6.75 14.33 -5.40
CA GLY A 49 7.02 14.06 -6.81
C GLY A 49 7.64 12.69 -7.07
N ALA A 50 7.59 11.77 -6.11
CA ALA A 50 8.02 10.39 -6.29
C ALA A 50 7.18 9.70 -7.36
N ARG A 51 7.83 8.98 -8.29
CA ARG A 51 7.17 8.19 -9.32
C ARG A 51 7.85 6.85 -9.49
N LEU A 52 7.03 5.83 -9.73
CA LEU A 52 7.49 4.48 -10.06
C LEU A 52 6.69 4.01 -11.28
N THR A 53 7.33 3.36 -12.23
CA THR A 53 6.66 2.72 -13.37
C THR A 53 7.16 1.29 -13.49
N LEU A 54 6.23 0.35 -13.52
CA LEU A 54 6.47 -1.08 -13.63
C LEU A 54 5.87 -1.56 -14.95
N ARG A 55 6.67 -2.25 -15.76
CA ARG A 55 6.26 -2.78 -17.07
C ARG A 55 6.14 -4.30 -17.05
N GLU A 56 5.30 -4.84 -17.93
CA GLU A 56 5.02 -6.28 -18.01
C GLU A 56 6.28 -7.13 -18.19
N ASP A 57 7.22 -6.61 -19.00
CA ASP A 57 8.52 -7.22 -19.30
C ASP A 57 9.48 -7.30 -18.10
N GLY A 58 9.08 -6.80 -16.92
CA GLY A 58 9.89 -6.80 -15.71
C GLY A 58 10.81 -5.58 -15.59
N THR A 59 10.74 -4.61 -16.51
CA THR A 59 11.51 -3.36 -16.39
C THR A 59 10.82 -2.36 -15.48
N ALA A 60 11.63 -1.58 -14.76
CA ALA A 60 11.16 -0.55 -13.84
C ALA A 60 11.83 0.79 -14.12
N THR A 61 11.14 1.88 -13.79
CA THR A 61 11.71 3.23 -13.78
C THR A 61 11.24 3.96 -12.54
N GLY A 62 12.19 4.55 -11.79
CA GLY A 62 11.93 5.32 -10.59
C GLY A 62 12.40 6.76 -10.74
N VAL A 63 11.65 7.69 -10.14
CA VAL A 63 12.01 9.09 -9.98
C VAL A 63 11.75 9.48 -8.54
N LYS A 64 12.76 9.96 -7.83
CA LYS A 64 12.65 10.37 -6.41
C LYS A 64 12.00 9.30 -5.51
N VAL A 65 12.26 8.01 -5.78
CA VAL A 65 11.75 6.90 -4.97
C VAL A 65 12.45 6.94 -3.61
N PRO A 66 11.76 7.09 -2.47
CA PRO A 66 12.43 7.14 -1.18
C PRO A 66 13.29 5.90 -0.90
N ALA A 67 14.53 6.11 -0.46
CA ALA A 67 15.41 5.05 0.04
C ALA A 67 15.54 5.07 1.56
N ARG A 68 15.37 6.24 2.17
CA ARG A 68 15.44 6.44 3.61
C ARG A 68 14.44 7.49 4.05
N PHE A 69 14.02 7.36 5.29
CA PHE A 69 13.10 8.28 5.94
C PHE A 69 13.70 8.77 7.26
N ALA A 70 13.36 10.00 7.63
CA ALA A 70 13.53 10.52 8.99
C ALA A 70 12.46 9.90 9.92
N PRO A 71 12.60 10.03 11.26
CA PRO A 71 11.64 9.48 12.22
C PRO A 71 10.20 10.02 12.08
N ASP A 72 10.03 11.19 11.48
CA ASP A 72 8.72 11.79 11.17
C ASP A 72 8.11 11.25 9.86
N GLY A 73 8.83 10.40 9.15
CA GLY A 73 8.48 9.81 7.86
C GLY A 73 8.76 10.69 6.65
N THR A 74 9.47 11.80 6.82
CA THR A 74 9.95 12.61 5.70
C THR A 74 11.05 11.85 4.95
N PRO A 75 10.96 11.66 3.61
CA PRO A 75 12.05 11.10 2.82
C PRO A 75 13.33 11.95 2.97
N THR A 76 14.44 11.33 3.37
CA THR A 76 15.75 12.01 3.52
C THR A 76 16.72 11.67 2.39
N ASP A 77 16.46 10.57 1.69
CA ASP A 77 17.23 10.13 0.54
C ASP A 77 16.30 9.54 -0.52
N THR A 78 16.63 9.72 -1.79
CA THR A 78 15.80 9.28 -2.90
C THR A 78 16.63 8.71 -4.04
N LEU A 79 16.06 7.70 -4.70
CA LEU A 79 16.62 7.01 -5.84
C LEU A 79 15.92 7.43 -7.13
N GLY A 80 16.66 7.42 -8.22
CA GLY A 80 16.12 7.59 -9.56
C GLY A 80 16.91 6.76 -10.56
N GLY A 81 16.25 6.36 -11.64
CA GLY A 81 16.87 5.58 -12.70
C GLY A 81 15.97 4.48 -13.24
N SER A 82 16.53 3.65 -14.11
CA SER A 82 15.89 2.47 -14.68
C SER A 82 16.45 1.19 -14.07
N GLY A 83 15.67 0.12 -14.08
CA GLY A 83 16.15 -1.19 -13.68
C GLY A 83 15.08 -2.26 -13.86
N THR A 84 14.96 -3.16 -12.89
CA THR A 84 14.04 -4.29 -12.97
C THR A 84 13.14 -4.35 -11.75
N TRP A 85 12.02 -5.05 -11.88
CA TRP A 85 11.20 -5.42 -10.75
C TRP A 85 10.79 -6.88 -10.83
N SER A 86 10.46 -7.45 -9.68
CA SER A 86 9.93 -8.80 -9.58
C SER A 86 8.88 -8.88 -8.48
N MET A 87 7.94 -9.81 -8.62
CA MET A 87 6.96 -10.12 -7.58
C MET A 87 7.54 -11.20 -6.68
N LYS A 88 7.60 -10.95 -5.37
CA LYS A 88 8.10 -11.93 -4.42
C LYS A 88 7.04 -12.99 -4.14
N LYS A 89 7.47 -14.19 -3.78
CA LYS A 89 6.54 -15.20 -3.28
C LYS A 89 6.01 -14.77 -1.91
N LYS A 90 4.69 -14.77 -1.72
CA LYS A 90 4.10 -14.54 -0.38
C LYS A 90 4.65 -15.55 0.62
N MET A 91 5.12 -15.04 1.77
CA MET A 91 5.63 -15.90 2.85
C MET A 91 4.51 -16.65 3.57
N SER A 92 3.32 -16.04 3.67
CA SER A 92 2.13 -16.67 4.25
C SER A 92 0.86 -16.06 3.66
N SER A 93 -0.30 -16.67 3.94
CA SER A 93 -1.60 -16.13 3.55
C SER A 93 -1.94 -14.81 4.26
N ALA A 94 -1.34 -14.55 5.43
CA ALA A 94 -1.58 -13.37 6.25
C ALA A 94 -0.59 -12.22 5.97
N ALA A 95 0.45 -12.45 5.17
CA ALA A 95 1.39 -11.42 4.76
C ALA A 95 0.88 -10.69 3.51
N ASP A 96 1.27 -9.43 3.34
CA ASP A 96 1.02 -8.70 2.10
C ASP A 96 1.80 -9.28 0.92
N GLN A 97 1.29 -9.09 -0.29
CA GLN A 97 2.06 -9.35 -1.49
C GLN A 97 3.18 -8.30 -1.61
N GLU A 98 4.42 -8.75 -1.79
CA GLU A 98 5.57 -7.86 -1.95
C GLU A 98 6.07 -7.84 -3.40
N ILE A 99 6.62 -6.70 -3.82
CA ILE A 99 7.39 -6.53 -5.04
C ILE A 99 8.78 -5.99 -4.69
N GLU A 100 9.81 -6.50 -5.34
CA GLU A 100 11.16 -5.96 -5.28
C GLU A 100 11.40 -5.10 -6.50
N VAL A 101 11.91 -3.89 -6.30
CA VAL A 101 12.35 -3.00 -7.37
C VAL A 101 13.83 -2.72 -7.20
N VAL A 102 14.62 -3.05 -8.22
CA VAL A 102 16.06 -2.76 -8.27
C VAL A 102 16.29 -1.67 -9.31
N LEU A 103 16.76 -0.50 -8.87
CA LEU A 103 17.05 0.64 -9.73
C LEU A 103 18.56 0.82 -9.93
N HIS A 104 18.98 1.11 -11.15
CA HIS A 104 20.34 1.56 -11.45
C HIS A 104 20.42 3.06 -11.27
N THR A 105 21.06 3.50 -10.19
CA THR A 105 21.11 4.92 -9.80
C THR A 105 22.32 5.64 -10.39
N SER A 106 23.35 4.90 -10.77
CA SER A 106 24.58 5.37 -11.41
C SER A 106 25.33 4.19 -12.04
N PRO A 107 26.33 4.42 -12.92
CA PRO A 107 27.12 3.34 -13.50
C PRO A 107 27.71 2.42 -12.40
N GLY A 108 27.34 1.14 -12.43
CA GLY A 108 27.79 0.15 -11.44
C GLY A 108 27.09 0.19 -10.08
N ILE A 109 26.19 1.15 -9.83
CA ILE A 109 25.46 1.28 -8.57
C ILE A 109 24.01 0.85 -8.75
N ARG A 110 23.57 -0.11 -7.91
CA ARG A 110 22.19 -0.61 -7.88
C ARG A 110 21.64 -0.49 -6.47
N ALA A 111 20.36 -0.18 -6.35
CA ALA A 111 19.66 -0.12 -5.08
C ALA A 111 18.33 -0.87 -5.18
N GLY A 112 18.09 -1.79 -4.26
CA GLY A 112 16.84 -2.54 -4.12
C GLY A 112 15.92 -1.86 -3.13
N VAL A 113 14.62 -1.84 -3.45
CA VAL A 113 13.55 -1.33 -2.60
C VAL A 113 12.39 -2.30 -2.66
N ASP A 114 11.92 -2.72 -1.49
CA ASP A 114 10.77 -3.60 -1.35
C ASP A 114 9.52 -2.79 -1.09
N PHE A 115 8.52 -2.98 -1.95
CA PHE A 115 7.19 -2.43 -1.77
C PHE A 115 6.23 -3.54 -1.38
N SER A 116 5.32 -3.21 -0.50
CA SER A 116 4.17 -4.04 -0.21
C SER A 116 2.96 -3.53 -1.00
N VAL A 117 2.13 -4.46 -1.46
CA VAL A 117 0.84 -4.19 -2.08
C VAL A 117 -0.18 -3.94 -0.98
N ASN A 118 -1.01 -2.93 -1.15
CA ASN A 118 -2.14 -2.66 -0.28
C ASN A 118 -3.46 -2.88 -1.03
N GLY A 119 -4.43 -3.48 -0.34
CA GLY A 119 -5.73 -3.84 -0.91
C GLY A 119 -5.67 -4.99 -1.93
N GLU A 120 -6.83 -5.38 -2.43
CA GLU A 120 -6.95 -6.41 -3.46
C GLU A 120 -6.63 -5.80 -4.85
N GLY A 121 -5.82 -6.49 -5.66
CA GLY A 121 -5.38 -6.01 -6.96
C GLY A 121 -4.57 -4.70 -6.90
N ALA A 122 -3.89 -4.42 -5.78
CA ALA A 122 -3.21 -3.15 -5.54
C ALA A 122 -4.12 -1.92 -5.68
N GLU A 123 -5.43 -2.05 -5.41
CA GLU A 123 -6.39 -0.95 -5.47
C GLU A 123 -6.03 0.19 -4.51
N ASP A 124 -5.47 -0.16 -3.35
CA ASP A 124 -4.95 0.80 -2.40
C ASP A 124 -3.49 1.20 -2.68
N GLY A 125 -2.88 0.56 -3.67
CA GLY A 125 -1.60 0.92 -4.22
C GLY A 125 -0.41 0.27 -3.54
N LEU A 126 0.76 0.86 -3.76
CA LEU A 126 2.04 0.31 -3.31
C LEU A 126 2.58 1.14 -2.17
N TYR A 127 3.17 0.53 -1.15
CA TYR A 127 3.76 1.28 -0.05
C TYR A 127 5.16 0.82 0.31
N LEU A 128 5.92 1.78 0.81
CA LEU A 128 7.19 1.56 1.47
C LEU A 128 6.98 1.63 2.99
N PRO A 129 7.49 0.66 3.76
CA PRO A 129 7.52 0.79 5.20
C PRO A 129 8.49 1.92 5.59
N VAL A 130 8.00 2.88 6.36
CA VAL A 130 8.81 3.99 6.89
C VAL A 130 9.47 3.59 8.20
N SER A 131 8.70 2.93 9.06
CA SER A 131 9.16 2.37 10.34
C SER A 131 8.28 1.18 10.72
N ALA A 132 8.93 0.10 11.16
CA ALA A 132 8.23 -1.06 11.69
C ALA A 132 7.54 -0.76 13.04
N GLU A 133 8.00 0.26 13.77
CA GLU A 133 7.50 0.59 15.11
C GLU A 133 6.24 1.47 15.06
N THR A 134 6.16 2.38 14.10
CA THR A 134 5.04 3.34 13.99
C THR A 134 3.98 2.93 12.98
N ALA A 135 4.17 1.80 12.30
CA ALA A 135 3.35 1.34 11.17
C ALA A 135 3.18 2.40 10.07
N GLN A 136 4.05 3.41 10.04
CA GLN A 136 3.97 4.50 9.07
C GLN A 136 4.39 3.99 7.69
N GLN A 137 3.67 4.44 6.67
CA GLN A 137 3.85 3.97 5.30
C GLN A 137 3.92 5.16 4.35
N PHE A 138 4.79 5.06 3.35
CA PHE A 138 4.84 5.99 2.22
C PHE A 138 4.11 5.37 1.03
N ARG A 139 2.95 5.94 0.68
CA ARG A 139 2.04 5.38 -0.32
C ARG A 139 2.29 5.95 -1.72
N PHE A 140 2.32 5.04 -2.69
CA PHE A 140 2.25 5.30 -4.12
C PHE A 140 0.88 4.89 -4.65
N LYS A 141 0.17 5.83 -5.29
CA LYS A 141 -1.13 5.60 -5.93
C LYS A 141 -0.98 5.39 -7.42
N LYS A 142 -1.81 4.53 -8.00
CA LYS A 142 -1.81 4.28 -9.45
C LYS A 142 -2.23 5.55 -10.19
N ILE A 143 -1.54 5.86 -11.29
CA ILE A 143 -1.98 6.89 -12.24
C ILE A 143 -2.99 6.21 -13.17
N SER A 144 -4.23 6.69 -13.13
CA SER A 144 -5.31 6.30 -14.05
C SER A 144 -5.00 6.68 -15.50
#